data_AF-A0A0M9DVN0-F1
#
_entry.id   AF-A0A0M9DVN0-F1
#
_cell.length_a   1.000
_cell.length_b   1.000
_cell.length_c   1.000
_cell.angle_alpha   90.00
_cell.angle_beta   90.00
_cell.angle_gamma   90.00
#
_symmetry.space_group_name_H-M   'P 1'
#
loop_
_entity.id
_entity.type
_entity.pdbx_description
1 polymer ?
#
loop_
_entity_poly.entity_id
_entity_poly.type
_entity_poly.pdbx_seq_one_letter_code
_entity_poly.pdbx_strand_id
1 'polypeptide(L)'
;MSQTAPWVYNPDEEQDEDFAFFFFLGKHKNKDVVFDVAFFPLSVHYASIIEETAEEEIRKLYPEYDGEDSKLPDDKMEAILEHKAEIIGEMEAEENLKVQEFMDFDDDFEEGDQIVLLTVSLNIDEVNEEEIDKFVKSFQNNTLKIDENLYSFSLEEED
;
A
#
# COMPACT_ATOMS: atom_id res chain seq x y z
N MET A 1 24.38 -19.46 -17.73
CA MET A 1 24.64 -18.90 -16.39
C MET A 1 23.28 -18.47 -15.87
N SER A 2 22.81 -19.00 -14.74
CA SER A 2 21.60 -18.45 -14.12
C SER A 2 21.90 -17.00 -13.78
N GLN A 3 21.20 -16.06 -14.43
CA GLN A 3 21.16 -14.70 -13.90
C GLN A 3 20.47 -14.80 -12.55
N THR A 4 21.18 -14.42 -11.49
CA THR A 4 20.56 -14.12 -10.20
C THR A 4 19.55 -13.01 -10.44
N ALA A 5 18.36 -13.12 -9.85
CA ALA A 5 17.35 -12.06 -9.91
C ALA A 5 17.97 -10.72 -9.44
N PRO A 6 17.62 -9.57 -10.04
CA PRO A 6 18.21 -8.28 -9.70
C PRO A 6 17.71 -7.71 -8.35
N TRP A 7 17.01 -8.52 -7.58
CA TRP A 7 16.37 -8.20 -6.30
C TRP A 7 16.38 -9.43 -5.38
N VAL A 8 16.08 -9.22 -4.10
CA VAL A 8 15.94 -10.28 -3.08
C VAL A 8 14.85 -9.89 -2.09
N TYR A 9 13.98 -10.82 -1.69
CA TYR A 9 13.00 -10.57 -0.63
C TYR A 9 13.67 -10.11 0.68
N ASN A 10 12.98 -9.24 1.40
CA ASN A 10 13.36 -8.86 2.75
C ASN A 10 13.07 -10.05 3.69
N PRO A 11 14.10 -10.68 4.29
CA PRO A 11 13.90 -11.87 5.11
C PRO A 11 13.26 -11.58 6.47
N ASP A 12 13.20 -10.31 6.87
CA ASP A 12 12.63 -9.89 8.14
C ASP A 12 11.12 -9.55 8.03
N GLU A 13 10.59 -9.46 6.81
CA GLU A 13 9.19 -9.13 6.52
C GLU A 13 8.44 -10.32 5.90
N GLU A 14 7.15 -10.43 6.20
CA GLU A 14 6.26 -11.42 5.59
C GLU A 14 5.95 -11.05 4.13
N GLN A 15 5.76 -12.07 3.29
CA GLN A 15 5.50 -11.91 1.86
C GLN A 15 4.22 -12.68 1.54
N ASP A 16 3.32 -12.07 0.79
CA ASP A 16 2.10 -12.70 0.29
C ASP A 16 1.70 -12.09 -1.06
N GLU A 17 0.50 -12.41 -1.53
CA GLU A 17 -0.04 -11.91 -2.79
C GLU A 17 -0.48 -10.43 -2.71
N ASP A 18 -0.68 -9.89 -1.51
CA ASP A 18 -1.08 -8.51 -1.26
C ASP A 18 0.13 -7.59 -0.98
N PHE A 19 1.25 -8.16 -0.53
CA PHE A 19 2.45 -7.43 -0.15
C PHE A 19 3.73 -8.18 -0.52
N ALA A 20 4.66 -7.47 -1.18
CA ALA A 20 6.06 -7.87 -1.20
C ALA A 20 6.97 -6.78 -0.65
N PHE A 21 7.87 -7.20 0.23
CA PHE A 21 8.98 -6.41 0.73
C PHE A 21 10.28 -6.97 0.17
N PHE A 22 11.02 -6.15 -0.57
CA PHE A 22 12.24 -6.62 -1.24
C PHE A 22 13.28 -5.52 -1.39
N PHE A 23 14.52 -5.97 -1.56
CA PHE A 23 15.66 -5.13 -1.83
C PHE A 23 16.09 -5.21 -3.28
N PHE A 24 16.47 -4.09 -3.88
CA PHE A 24 17.18 -4.09 -5.16
C PHE A 24 18.20 -2.95 -5.25
N LEU A 25 19.21 -3.12 -6.10
CA LEU A 25 20.22 -2.08 -6.33
C LEU A 25 19.75 -1.10 -7.40
N GLY A 26 19.94 0.20 -7.15
CA GLY A 26 19.65 1.21 -8.15
C GLY A 26 20.38 2.53 -7.88
N LYS A 27 19.91 3.59 -8.54
CA LYS A 27 20.46 4.93 -8.36
C LYS A 27 19.40 5.90 -7.87
N HIS A 28 19.70 6.60 -6.78
CA HIS A 28 18.89 7.70 -6.26
C HIS A 28 19.79 8.92 -6.07
N LYS A 29 19.38 10.11 -6.55
CA LYS A 29 20.17 11.36 -6.46
C LYS A 29 21.64 11.20 -6.92
N ASN A 30 21.86 10.44 -8.01
CA ASN A 30 23.17 10.08 -8.58
C ASN A 30 24.10 9.22 -7.71
N LYS A 31 23.59 8.60 -6.64
CA LYS A 31 24.32 7.64 -5.80
C LYS A 31 23.80 6.24 -6.01
N ASP A 32 24.70 5.27 -5.97
CA ASP A 32 24.32 3.85 -5.90
C ASP A 32 23.76 3.58 -4.50
N VAL A 33 22.55 3.03 -4.43
CA VAL A 33 21.81 2.77 -3.20
C VAL A 33 21.17 1.38 -3.25
N VAL A 34 20.82 0.86 -2.08
CA VAL A 34 19.86 -0.23 -1.93
C VAL A 34 18.49 0.40 -1.75
N PHE A 35 17.54 0.03 -2.58
CA PHE A 35 16.14 0.32 -2.30
C PHE A 35 15.58 -0.76 -1.39
N ASP A 36 14.92 -0.36 -0.32
CA ASP A 36 14.06 -1.19 0.52
C ASP A 36 12.62 -0.87 0.14
N VAL A 37 11.96 -1.82 -0.52
CA VAL A 37 10.70 -1.58 -1.22
C VAL A 37 9.56 -2.22 -0.48
N ALA A 38 8.51 -1.46 -0.20
CA ALA A 38 7.17 -1.98 0.07
C ALA A 38 6.34 -1.90 -1.22
N PHE A 39 5.90 -3.04 -1.74
CA PHE A 39 5.18 -3.15 -3.01
C PHE A 39 3.86 -3.88 -2.82
N PHE A 40 2.77 -3.25 -3.25
CA PHE A 40 1.42 -3.80 -3.07
C PHE A 40 0.48 -3.34 -4.20
N PRO A 41 -0.60 -4.11 -4.48
CA PRO A 41 -1.63 -3.71 -5.41
C PRO A 41 -2.31 -2.39 -5.01
N LEU A 42 -2.83 -1.67 -6.01
CA LEU A 42 -3.59 -0.43 -5.78
C LEU A 42 -4.91 -0.67 -5.04
N SER A 43 -5.49 -1.87 -5.17
CA SER A 43 -6.65 -2.31 -4.40
C SER A 43 -6.36 -2.38 -2.90
N VAL A 44 -5.18 -2.87 -2.51
CA VAL A 44 -4.73 -2.93 -1.11
C VAL A 44 -4.52 -1.52 -0.55
N HIS A 45 -3.95 -0.60 -1.34
CA HIS A 45 -3.86 0.80 -0.97
C HIS A 45 -5.25 1.42 -0.76
N TYR A 46 -6.17 1.19 -1.70
CA TYR A 46 -7.55 1.68 -1.59
C TYR A 46 -8.23 1.19 -0.31
N ALA A 47 -8.12 -0.11 -0.01
CA ALA A 47 -8.67 -0.73 1.20
C ALA A 47 -8.14 -0.05 2.48
N SER A 48 -6.84 0.25 2.51
CA SER A 48 -6.23 0.96 3.63
C SER A 48 -6.79 2.38 3.82
N ILE A 49 -6.91 3.16 2.73
CA ILE A 49 -7.37 4.56 2.81
C ILE A 49 -8.87 4.65 3.13
N ILE A 50 -9.70 3.75 2.60
CA ILE A 50 -11.14 3.76 2.89
C ILE A 50 -11.41 3.36 4.35
N GLU A 51 -10.69 2.37 4.87
CA GLU A 51 -10.74 2.00 6.29
C GLU A 51 -10.31 3.16 7.19
N GLU A 52 -9.19 3.82 6.88
CA GLU A 52 -8.71 4.99 7.64
C GLU A 52 -9.72 6.14 7.60
N THR A 53 -10.28 6.43 6.43
CA THR A 53 -11.26 7.50 6.27
C THR A 53 -12.55 7.22 7.05
N ALA A 54 -13.07 5.99 6.97
CA ALA A 54 -14.26 5.59 7.72
C ALA A 54 -14.00 5.61 9.24
N GLU A 55 -12.83 5.16 9.67
CA GLU A 55 -12.37 5.24 11.06
C GLU A 55 -12.35 6.69 11.58
N GLU A 56 -11.85 7.63 10.78
CA GLU A 56 -11.88 9.06 11.13
C GLU A 56 -13.31 9.61 11.28
N GLU A 57 -14.23 9.22 10.39
CA GLU A 57 -15.64 9.59 10.50
C GLU A 57 -16.29 9.00 11.76
N ILE A 58 -15.99 7.74 12.07
CA ILE A 58 -16.45 7.09 13.30
C ILE A 58 -15.95 7.82 14.55
N ARG A 59 -14.67 8.23 14.60
CA ARG A 59 -14.14 9.01 15.74
C ARG A 59 -14.82 10.36 15.91
N LYS A 60 -15.33 10.97 14.83
CA LYS A 60 -16.13 12.21 14.89
C LYS A 60 -17.52 11.96 15.48
N LEU A 61 -18.13 10.81 15.15
CA LEU A 61 -19.46 10.42 15.62
C LEU A 61 -19.45 9.86 17.06
N TYR A 62 -18.38 9.15 17.43
CA TYR A 62 -18.19 8.46 18.70
C TYR A 62 -16.85 8.86 19.33
N PRO A 63 -16.76 10.01 20.02
CA PRO A 63 -15.50 10.48 20.60
C PRO A 63 -14.90 9.57 21.69
N GLU A 64 -15.68 8.63 22.22
CA GLU A 64 -15.22 7.59 23.14
C GLU A 64 -14.57 6.38 22.45
N TYR A 65 -14.62 6.32 21.12
CA TYR A 65 -13.96 5.31 20.31
C TYR A 65 -12.51 5.72 20.03
N ASP A 66 -11.59 4.80 20.30
CA ASP A 66 -10.14 4.94 20.20
C ASP A 66 -9.55 3.80 19.33
N GLY A 67 -10.31 3.33 18.34
CA GLY A 67 -9.91 2.21 17.49
C GLY A 67 -9.95 0.86 18.20
N GLU A 68 -9.08 -0.07 17.80
CA GLU A 68 -8.98 -1.43 18.33
C GLU A 68 -8.69 -1.49 19.84
N ASP A 69 -8.02 -0.47 20.39
CA ASP A 69 -7.69 -0.39 21.83
C ASP A 69 -8.85 0.13 22.70
N SER A 70 -10.00 0.45 22.09
CA SER A 70 -11.17 0.94 22.79
C SER A 70 -11.66 -0.03 23.87
N LYS A 71 -11.86 0.48 25.09
CA LYS A 71 -12.38 -0.29 26.23
C LYS A 71 -13.90 -0.19 26.37
N LEU A 72 -14.59 -0.14 25.23
CA LEU A 72 -16.05 -0.05 25.17
C LEU A 72 -16.67 -1.43 25.47
N PRO A 73 -17.91 -1.48 26.00
CA PRO A 73 -18.67 -2.73 26.06
C PRO A 73 -18.82 -3.36 24.68
N ASP A 74 -18.78 -4.69 24.61
CA ASP A 74 -18.85 -5.46 23.36
C ASP A 74 -20.06 -5.05 22.49
N ASP A 75 -21.24 -4.88 23.09
CA ASP A 75 -22.47 -4.45 22.41
C ASP A 75 -22.34 -3.07 21.74
N LYS A 76 -21.57 -2.19 22.37
CA LYS A 76 -21.32 -0.85 21.83
C LYS A 76 -20.24 -0.86 20.76
N MET A 77 -19.22 -1.68 20.94
CA MET A 77 -18.19 -1.88 19.92
C MET A 77 -18.82 -2.45 18.64
N GLU A 78 -19.63 -3.48 18.75
CA GLU A 78 -20.34 -4.11 17.62
C GLU A 78 -21.18 -3.08 16.85
N ALA A 79 -21.97 -2.26 17.55
CA ALA A 79 -22.76 -1.20 16.92
C ALA A 79 -21.91 -0.12 16.22
N ILE A 80 -20.72 0.18 16.73
CA ILE A 80 -19.80 1.13 16.11
C ILE A 80 -19.19 0.52 14.84
N LEU A 81 -18.78 -0.74 14.89
CA LEU A 81 -18.22 -1.45 13.73
C LEU A 81 -19.27 -1.66 12.63
N GLU A 82 -20.52 -1.94 12.98
CA GLU A 82 -21.64 -1.99 12.01
C GLU A 82 -21.80 -0.64 11.30
N HIS A 83 -21.81 0.47 12.05
CA HIS A 83 -21.89 1.81 11.46
C HIS A 83 -20.66 2.15 10.62
N LYS A 84 -19.47 1.68 10.99
CA LYS A 84 -18.25 1.84 10.18
C LYS A 84 -18.41 1.16 8.83
N ALA A 85 -18.92 -0.08 8.82
CA ALA A 85 -19.19 -0.82 7.60
C ALA A 85 -20.25 -0.12 6.72
N GLU A 86 -21.29 0.47 7.33
CA GLU A 86 -22.26 1.29 6.59
C GLU A 86 -21.60 2.50 5.91
N ILE A 87 -20.72 3.23 6.62
CA ILE A 87 -19.98 4.37 6.06
C ILE A 87 -19.10 3.94 4.89
N ILE A 88 -18.38 2.81 5.02
CA ILE A 88 -17.56 2.26 3.94
C ILE A 88 -18.43 1.95 2.72
N GLY A 89 -19.54 1.23 2.90
CA GLY A 89 -20.46 0.90 1.80
C GLY A 89 -21.07 2.13 1.13
N GLU A 90 -21.38 3.19 1.89
CA GLU A 90 -21.82 4.47 1.32
C GLU A 90 -20.70 5.14 0.49
N MET A 91 -19.46 5.16 1.00
CA MET A 91 -18.32 5.72 0.29
C MET A 91 -18.02 5.01 -1.03
N GLU A 92 -18.14 3.69 -1.06
CA GLU A 92 -17.98 2.87 -2.26
C GLU A 92 -19.11 3.12 -3.26
N ALA A 93 -20.36 3.09 -2.80
CA ALA A 93 -21.54 3.29 -3.65
C ALA A 93 -21.56 4.68 -4.33
N GLU A 94 -21.01 5.69 -3.66
CA GLU A 94 -20.92 7.05 -4.18
C GLU A 94 -19.61 7.32 -4.96
N GLU A 95 -18.68 6.36 -5.03
CA GLU A 95 -17.32 6.53 -5.56
C GLU A 95 -16.60 7.76 -4.97
N ASN A 96 -16.82 8.03 -3.67
CA ASN A 96 -16.31 9.23 -2.99
C ASN A 96 -14.79 9.17 -2.76
N LEU A 97 -14.20 7.98 -2.86
CA LEU A 97 -12.76 7.75 -2.70
C LEU A 97 -12.18 7.22 -4.01
N LYS A 98 -11.07 7.85 -4.43
CA LYS A 98 -10.31 7.45 -5.61
C LYS A 98 -8.83 7.47 -5.30
N VAL A 99 -8.12 6.45 -5.77
CA VAL A 99 -6.66 6.32 -5.67
C VAL A 99 -6.04 6.31 -7.06
N GLN A 100 -4.74 6.56 -7.13
CA GLN A 100 -3.95 6.45 -8.35
C GLN A 100 -2.67 5.69 -8.02
N GLU A 101 -2.05 5.08 -9.03
CA GLU A 101 -0.75 4.48 -8.85
C GLU A 101 0.25 5.49 -8.31
N PHE A 102 1.19 5.04 -7.50
CA PHE A 102 2.24 5.92 -6.99
C PHE A 102 3.55 5.18 -6.73
N MET A 103 4.60 5.96 -6.70
CA MET A 103 5.92 5.56 -6.26
C MET A 103 6.47 6.71 -5.43
N ASP A 104 6.62 6.47 -4.13
CA ASP A 104 7.03 7.49 -3.17
C ASP A 104 8.37 7.09 -2.52
N PHE A 105 9.30 8.03 -2.49
CA PHE A 105 10.59 7.84 -1.83
C PHE A 105 10.54 8.54 -0.50
N ASP A 106 11.04 7.89 0.55
CA ASP A 106 11.20 8.58 1.82
C ASP A 106 12.18 9.76 1.67
N ASP A 107 11.70 10.95 2.05
CA ASP A 107 12.40 12.22 1.94
C ASP A 107 13.52 12.38 2.98
N ASP A 108 13.57 11.54 4.02
CA ASP A 108 14.61 11.57 5.06
C ASP A 108 15.98 11.03 4.59
N PHE A 109 16.15 10.67 3.31
CA PHE A 109 17.43 10.21 2.76
C PHE A 109 18.54 11.29 2.80
N GLU A 110 19.52 11.11 3.69
CA GLU A 110 20.65 12.00 3.91
C GLU A 110 21.92 11.57 3.14
N GLU A 111 22.96 12.42 3.13
CA GLU A 111 24.16 12.21 2.32
C GLU A 111 24.92 10.91 2.68
N GLY A 112 24.75 10.39 3.90
CA GLY A 112 25.39 9.18 4.41
C GLY A 112 24.59 7.89 4.23
N ASP A 113 23.34 7.97 3.79
CA ASP A 113 22.46 6.82 3.73
C ASP A 113 22.76 5.96 2.50
N GLN A 114 22.67 4.65 2.71
CA GLN A 114 22.87 3.62 1.68
C GLN A 114 21.58 2.89 1.35
N ILE A 115 20.52 3.13 2.12
CA ILE A 115 19.21 2.52 1.96
C ILE A 115 18.22 3.66 1.70
N VAL A 116 17.40 3.51 0.66
CA VAL A 116 16.28 4.40 0.36
C VAL A 116 15.00 3.59 0.52
N LEU A 117 14.11 4.05 1.39
CA LEU A 117 12.78 3.45 1.49
C LEU A 117 11.95 3.89 0.29
N LEU A 118 11.25 2.93 -0.32
CA LEU A 118 10.46 3.13 -1.51
C LEU A 118 9.12 2.42 -1.35
N THR A 119 8.03 3.19 -1.37
CA THR A 119 6.69 2.64 -1.39
C THR A 119 6.14 2.69 -2.80
N VAL A 120 5.67 1.56 -3.30
CA VAL A 120 5.12 1.47 -4.65
C VAL A 120 3.76 0.79 -4.60
N SER A 121 2.78 1.43 -5.22
CA SER A 121 1.46 0.84 -5.43
C SER A 121 1.05 0.97 -6.88
N LEU A 122 0.77 -0.16 -7.53
CA LEU A 122 0.40 -0.24 -8.95
C LEU A 122 -0.94 -0.94 -9.13
N ASN A 123 -1.65 -0.63 -10.21
CA ASN A 123 -2.91 -1.27 -10.56
C ASN A 123 -2.65 -2.63 -11.22
N ILE A 124 -2.27 -3.59 -10.37
CA ILE A 124 -2.06 -5.01 -10.65
C ILE A 124 -3.00 -5.84 -9.76
N ASP A 125 -3.27 -7.08 -10.15
CA ASP A 125 -4.19 -7.94 -9.39
C ASP A 125 -3.55 -8.47 -8.10
N GLU A 126 -2.32 -8.99 -8.21
CA GLU A 126 -1.55 -9.56 -7.09
C GLU A 126 -0.06 -9.26 -7.28
N VAL A 127 0.69 -9.30 -6.18
CA VAL A 127 2.15 -9.20 -6.21
C VAL A 127 2.76 -10.58 -6.35
N ASN A 128 3.60 -10.73 -7.38
CA ASN A 128 4.36 -11.94 -7.63
C ASN A 128 5.75 -11.61 -8.21
N GLU A 129 6.61 -12.63 -8.35
CA GLU A 129 7.97 -12.45 -8.85
C GLU A 129 8.03 -11.82 -10.25
N GLU A 130 7.01 -12.05 -11.10
CA GLU A 130 6.96 -11.47 -12.45
C GLU A 130 6.71 -9.95 -12.38
N GLU A 131 5.80 -9.49 -11.52
CA GLU A 131 5.54 -8.07 -11.30
C GLU A 131 6.73 -7.35 -10.66
N ILE A 132 7.39 -7.98 -9.67
CA ILE A 132 8.64 -7.45 -9.08
C ILE A 132 9.72 -7.32 -10.17
N ASP A 133 9.89 -8.33 -11.02
CA ASP A 133 10.85 -8.31 -12.12
C ASP A 133 10.55 -7.20 -13.14
N LYS A 134 9.27 -7.01 -13.50
CA LYS A 134 8.83 -5.94 -14.41
C LYS A 134 9.11 -4.57 -13.82
N PHE A 135 8.76 -4.38 -12.54
CA PHE A 135 9.01 -3.15 -11.82
C PHE A 135 10.51 -2.84 -11.77
N VAL A 136 11.35 -3.73 -11.25
CA VAL A 136 12.80 -3.49 -11.10
C VAL A 136 13.46 -3.20 -12.45
N LYS A 137 13.13 -3.99 -13.49
CA LYS A 137 13.68 -3.77 -14.84
C LYS A 137 13.25 -2.43 -15.43
N SER A 138 11.99 -2.04 -15.28
CA SER A 138 11.49 -0.78 -15.82
C SER A 138 12.04 0.43 -15.06
N PHE A 139 12.18 0.33 -13.74
CA PHE A 139 12.80 1.33 -12.88
C PHE A 139 14.26 1.55 -13.27
N GLN A 140 15.07 0.49 -13.33
CA GLN A 140 16.51 0.58 -13.64
C GLN A 140 16.78 1.10 -15.06
N ASN A 141 15.89 0.80 -16.01
CA ASN A 141 15.99 1.30 -17.38
C ASN A 141 15.39 2.70 -17.56
N ASN A 142 14.86 3.32 -16.50
CA ASN A 142 14.19 4.61 -16.53
C ASN A 142 13.03 4.64 -17.55
N THR A 143 12.28 3.54 -17.63
CA THR A 143 11.11 3.36 -18.50
C THR A 143 9.81 3.14 -17.75
N LEU A 144 9.86 3.03 -16.41
CA LEU A 144 8.66 2.97 -15.58
C LEU A 144 7.82 4.22 -15.81
N LYS A 145 6.51 4.01 -15.99
CA LYS A 145 5.51 5.08 -16.09
C LYS A 145 4.39 4.71 -15.15
N ILE A 146 4.15 5.60 -14.19
CA ILE A 146 3.02 5.52 -13.26
C ILE A 146 1.77 5.94 -14.03
N ASP A 147 0.70 5.16 -13.90
CA ASP A 147 -0.60 5.53 -14.45
C ASP A 147 -1.22 6.68 -13.63
N GLU A 148 -1.67 7.73 -14.33
CA GLU A 148 -2.33 8.91 -13.73
C GLU A 148 -3.87 8.75 -13.67
N ASN A 149 -4.40 7.60 -14.08
CA ASN A 149 -5.82 7.28 -13.95
C ASN A 149 -6.25 7.17 -12.49
N LEU A 150 -7.50 7.56 -12.22
CA LEU A 150 -8.14 7.42 -10.91
C LEU A 150 -8.98 6.15 -10.86
N TYR A 151 -8.78 5.36 -9.81
CA TYR A 151 -9.42 4.07 -9.57
C TYR A 151 -10.25 4.10 -8.28
N SER A 152 -11.36 3.36 -8.29
CA SER A 152 -12.12 2.96 -7.11
C SER A 152 -12.25 1.44 -7.15
N PHE A 153 -12.27 0.81 -5.98
CA PHE A 153 -12.42 -0.63 -5.83
C PHE A 153 -13.64 -0.94 -4.97
N SER A 154 -14.09 -2.19 -5.00
CA SER A 154 -15.14 -2.70 -4.12
C SER A 154 -14.49 -3.69 -3.18
N LEU A 155 -14.61 -3.48 -1.87
CA LEU A 155 -14.14 -4.40 -0.84
C LEU A 155 -15.03 -5.64 -0.74
N GLU A 156 -16.28 -5.54 -1.22
CA GLU A 156 -17.14 -6.69 -1.46
C GLU A 156 -16.71 -7.43 -2.74
N GLU A 157 -15.61 -8.19 -2.68
CA GLU A 157 -15.37 -9.31 -3.61
C GLU A 157 -15.31 -10.63 -2.81
N GLU A 158 -16.48 -11.25 -2.59
CA GLU A 158 -16.60 -12.70 -2.33
C GLU A 158 -17.73 -13.29 -3.19
N ASP A 159 -17.37 -13.93 -4.31
CA ASP A 159 -18.09 -15.09 -4.88
C ASP A 159 -17.11 -16.06 -5.55
#